data_AF-A0A0F8ZW75-F1
#
_entry.id   AF-A0A0F8ZW75-F1
#
_cell.length_a   1.000
_cell.length_b   1.000
_cell.length_c   1.000
_cell.angle_alpha   90.00
_cell.angle_beta   90.00
_cell.angle_gamma   90.00
#
_symmetry.space_group_name_H-M   'P 1'
#
loop_
_entity.id
_entity.type
_entity.pdbx_description
1 polymer ?
#
loop_
_entity_poly.entity_id
_entity_poly.type
_entity_poly.pdbx_seq_one_letter_code
_entity_poly.pdbx_strand_id
1 'polypeptide(L)'
;MTTLDAICELCPKLRFHGTREVLLQDALGQLLRATFSEVDREVPLTKSAVVDFLVGDVAIEVKIDESPMAVTRQLRRYAESPRVQSLVLVTTRAKHRRCGSRCRVSAM
;
A
#
# COMPACT_ATOMS: atom_id res chain seq x y z
N MET A 1 12.30 13.56 -7.41
CA MET A 1 11.24 12.52 -7.44
C MET A 1 11.05 12.03 -6.02
N THR A 2 9.83 12.05 -5.48
CA THR A 2 9.57 11.62 -4.10
C THR A 2 9.47 10.08 -4.01
N THR A 3 9.61 9.50 -2.82
CA THR A 3 9.38 8.07 -2.58
C THR A 3 7.98 7.65 -3.02
N LEU A 4 6.97 8.49 -2.76
CA LEU A 4 5.59 8.28 -3.20
C LEU A 4 5.49 8.18 -4.72
N ASP A 5 6.09 9.12 -5.46
CA ASP A 5 6.04 9.13 -6.92
C ASP A 5 6.72 7.87 -7.49
N ALA A 6 7.87 7.50 -6.94
CA ALA A 6 8.61 6.30 -7.32
C ALA A 6 7.75 5.03 -7.13
N ILE A 7 7.08 4.89 -5.99
CA ILE A 7 6.16 3.77 -5.72
C ILE A 7 5.00 3.76 -6.73
N CYS A 8 4.39 4.93 -6.99
CA CYS A 8 3.29 5.04 -7.95
C CYS A 8 3.70 4.69 -9.39
N GLU A 9 4.94 4.97 -9.80
CA GLU A 9 5.48 4.57 -11.10
C GLU A 9 5.86 3.08 -11.16
N LEU A 10 6.26 2.50 -10.04
CA LEU A 10 6.74 1.13 -9.94
C LEU A 10 5.59 0.12 -9.91
N CYS A 11 4.55 0.37 -9.11
CA CYS A 11 3.44 -0.55 -8.91
C CYS A 11 2.75 -0.99 -10.22
N PRO A 12 2.43 -0.12 -11.19
CA PRO A 12 1.81 -0.53 -12.46
C PRO A 12 2.67 -1.44 -13.33
N LYS A 13 3.97 -1.57 -13.04
CA LYS A 13 4.89 -2.47 -13.77
C LYS A 13 4.82 -3.91 -13.25
N LEU A 14 4.31 -4.13 -12.04
CA LEU A 14 4.10 -5.47 -11.52
C LEU A 14 2.94 -6.14 -12.28
N ARG A 15 3.23 -7.27 -12.93
CA ARG A 15 2.21 -8.11 -13.58
C ARG A 15 1.85 -9.24 -12.63
N PHE A 16 0.72 -9.11 -11.94
CA PHE A 16 0.27 -10.08 -10.96
C PHE A 16 -1.00 -10.80 -11.42
N HIS A 17 -0.95 -12.14 -11.47
CA HIS A 17 -2.06 -13.00 -11.91
C HIS A 17 -2.62 -13.88 -10.77
N GLY A 18 -2.12 -13.70 -9.55
CA GLY A 18 -2.58 -14.47 -8.40
C GLY A 18 -3.91 -13.98 -7.86
N THR A 19 -4.56 -14.81 -7.05
CA THR A 19 -5.85 -14.50 -6.40
C THR A 19 -5.72 -14.28 -4.89
N ARG A 20 -4.50 -14.41 -4.33
CA ARG A 20 -4.24 -14.35 -2.89
C ARG A 20 -3.43 -13.12 -2.53
N GLU A 21 -3.88 -12.40 -1.49
CA GLU A 21 -3.26 -11.15 -1.02
C GLU A 21 -1.79 -11.36 -0.63
N VAL A 22 -1.48 -12.46 0.06
CA VAL A 22 -0.10 -12.81 0.45
C VAL A 22 0.85 -12.90 -0.75
N LEU A 23 0.38 -13.43 -1.88
CA LEU A 23 1.22 -13.54 -3.08
C LEU A 23 1.48 -12.16 -3.71
N LEU A 24 0.51 -11.25 -3.65
CA LEU A 24 0.67 -9.88 -4.13
C LEU A 24 1.61 -9.10 -3.20
N GLN A 25 1.46 -9.28 -1.89
CA GLN A 25 2.37 -8.71 -0.89
C GLN A 25 3.81 -9.21 -1.10
N ASP A 26 4.02 -10.51 -1.29
CA ASP A 26 5.35 -11.07 -1.52
C ASP A 26 5.99 -10.52 -2.80
N ALA A 27 5.25 -10.49 -3.90
CA ALA A 27 5.73 -9.97 -5.18
C ALA A 27 6.04 -8.47 -5.11
N LEU A 28 5.17 -7.68 -4.47
CA LEU A 28 5.41 -6.26 -4.24
C LEU A 28 6.61 -6.04 -3.32
N GLY A 29 6.76 -6.82 -2.26
CA GLY A 29 7.88 -6.73 -1.34
C GLY A 29 9.23 -7.00 -2.02
N GLN A 30 9.29 -7.94 -2.96
CA GLN A 30 10.48 -8.17 -3.78
C GLN A 30 10.79 -6.96 -4.66
N LEU A 31 9.77 -6.41 -5.34
CA LEU A 31 9.90 -5.24 -6.22
C LEU A 31 10.37 -3.98 -5.45
N LEU A 32 9.79 -3.73 -4.28
CA LEU A 32 10.17 -2.61 -3.42
C LEU A 32 11.61 -2.75 -2.94
N ARG A 33 12.03 -3.91 -2.44
CA ARG A 33 13.40 -4.13 -1.95
C ARG A 33 14.46 -4.10 -3.05
N ALA A 34 14.10 -4.36 -4.30
CA ALA A 34 14.99 -4.16 -5.44
C ALA A 34 15.23 -2.68 -5.76
N THR A 35 14.36 -1.78 -5.28
CA THR A 35 14.37 -0.36 -5.62
C THR A 35 14.77 0.54 -4.45
N PHE A 36 14.36 0.18 -3.23
CA PHE A 36 14.55 0.97 -2.01
C PHE A 36 15.43 0.22 -1.02
N SER A 37 16.33 0.93 -0.35
CA SER A 37 17.24 0.37 0.66
C SER A 37 16.54 0.00 1.97
N GLU A 38 15.44 0.68 2.31
CA GLU A 38 14.69 0.49 3.54
C GLU A 38 13.22 0.19 3.22
N VAL A 39 12.81 -1.05 3.46
CA VAL A 39 11.43 -1.53 3.26
C VAL A 39 11.07 -2.41 4.43
N ASP A 40 10.28 -1.86 5.35
CA ASP A 40 9.74 -2.60 6.48
C ASP A 40 8.43 -3.28 6.07
N ARG A 41 8.22 -4.52 6.53
CA ARG A 41 6.99 -5.30 6.30
C ARG A 41 6.25 -5.49 7.62
N GLU A 42 4.91 -5.52 7.56
CA GLU A 42 4.02 -5.76 8.72
C GLU A 42 4.33 -4.80 9.88
N VAL A 43 4.31 -3.50 9.57
CA VAL A 43 4.75 -2.47 10.50
C VAL A 43 3.62 -2.05 11.42
N PRO A 44 3.77 -2.18 12.76
CA PRO A 44 2.80 -1.62 13.69
C PRO A 44 2.85 -0.09 13.61
N LEU A 45 1.73 0.52 13.22
CA LEU A 45 1.57 1.98 13.13
C LEU A 45 0.88 2.56 14.36
N THR A 46 -0.05 1.80 14.95
CA THR A 46 -0.74 2.13 16.19
C THR A 46 -0.90 0.86 17.04
N LYS A 47 -1.53 0.97 18.21
CA LYS A 47 -1.80 -0.19 19.08
C LYS A 47 -2.70 -1.26 18.43
N SER A 48 -3.46 -0.91 17.41
CA SER A 48 -4.48 -1.78 16.81
C SER A 48 -4.40 -1.84 15.28
N ALA A 49 -3.31 -1.35 14.69
CA ALA A 49 -3.17 -1.22 13.25
C ALA A 49 -1.74 -1.55 12.82
N VAL A 50 -1.63 -2.51 11.89
CA VAL A 50 -0.39 -2.94 11.25
C VAL A 50 -0.58 -2.72 9.75
N VAL A 51 0.37 -2.04 9.11
CA VAL A 51 0.37 -1.83 7.66
C VAL A 51 1.26 -2.87 6.98
N ASP A 52 0.92 -3.26 5.75
CA ASP A 52 1.69 -4.26 5.01
C ASP A 52 3.13 -3.83 4.76
N PHE A 53 3.36 -2.59 4.34
CA PHE A 53 4.71 -2.04 4.18
C PHE A 53 4.82 -0.58 4.60
N LEU A 54 6.03 -0.20 5.03
CA LEU A 54 6.45 1.17 5.22
C LEU A 54 7.78 1.40 4.48
N VAL A 55 7.82 2.42 3.63
CA VAL A 55 9.02 2.86 2.90
C VAL A 55 9.24 4.33 3.22
N GLY A 56 10.20 4.64 4.09
CA GLY A 56 10.33 5.97 4.69
C GLY A 56 9.05 6.36 5.45
N ASP A 57 8.34 7.36 4.95
CA ASP A 57 7.08 7.87 5.50
C ASP A 57 5.83 7.48 4.67
N VAL A 58 6.01 6.58 3.69
CA VAL A 58 4.95 6.09 2.81
C VAL A 58 4.47 4.73 3.28
N ALA A 59 3.24 4.69 3.79
CA ALA A 59 2.54 3.46 4.17
C ALA A 59 1.85 2.85 2.94
N ILE A 60 2.05 1.56 2.71
CA ILE A 60 1.52 0.82 1.56
C ILE A 60 0.65 -0.32 2.05
N GLU A 61 -0.63 -0.31 1.68
CA GLU A 61 -1.60 -1.36 1.97
C GLU A 61 -1.93 -2.14 0.69
N VAL A 62 -1.99 -3.46 0.77
CA VAL A 62 -2.32 -4.35 -0.35
C VAL A 62 -3.69 -4.97 -0.12
N LYS A 63 -4.59 -4.88 -1.12
CA LYS A 63 -5.91 -5.53 -1.06
C LYS A 63 -6.35 -6.13 -2.38
N ILE A 64 -6.82 -7.38 -2.35
CA ILE A 64 -7.41 -8.04 -3.54
C ILE A 64 -8.94 -7.99 -3.54
N ASP A 65 -9.62 -8.22 -2.41
CA ASP A 65 -11.09 -8.25 -2.41
C ASP A 65 -11.73 -7.81 -1.09
N GLU A 66 -11.33 -6.63 -0.64
CA GLU A 66 -11.93 -5.97 0.50
C GLU A 66 -13.04 -4.98 0.05
N SER A 67 -13.94 -4.62 0.95
CA SER A 67 -14.92 -3.58 0.65
C SER A 67 -14.27 -2.17 0.67
N PRO A 68 -14.66 -1.25 -0.22
CA PRO A 68 -14.12 0.12 -0.21
C PRO A 68 -14.25 0.82 1.17
N MET A 69 -15.34 0.58 1.89
CA MET A 69 -15.56 1.13 3.23
C MET A 69 -14.57 0.58 4.26
N ALA A 70 -14.30 -0.74 4.26
CA ALA A 70 -13.34 -1.34 5.17
C ALA A 70 -11.91 -0.88 4.86
N VAL A 71 -11.55 -0.76 3.58
CA VAL A 71 -10.26 -0.17 3.16
C VAL A 71 -10.15 1.28 3.62
N THR A 72 -11.19 2.10 3.41
CA THR A 72 -11.19 3.51 3.84
C THR A 72 -10.98 3.63 5.35
N ARG A 73 -11.62 2.76 6.13
CA ARG A 73 -11.46 2.72 7.59
C ARG A 73 -10.03 2.35 8.01
N GLN A 74 -9.40 1.41 7.31
CA GLN A 74 -8.00 1.06 7.56
C GLN A 74 -7.07 2.24 7.27
N LEU A 75 -7.18 2.83 6.09
CA LEU A 75 -6.36 3.97 5.68
C LEU A 75 -6.49 5.17 6.62
N ARG A 76 -7.71 5.45 7.13
CA ARG A 76 -7.92 6.50 8.14
C ARG A 76 -7.12 6.25 9.41
N ARG A 77 -7.10 5.01 9.91
CA ARG A 77 -6.33 4.65 11.12
C ARG A 77 -4.83 4.78 10.90
N TYR A 78 -4.33 4.42 9.71
CA TYR A 78 -2.91 4.58 9.41
C TYR A 78 -2.50 6.05 9.35
N ALA A 79 -3.38 6.92 8.85
CA ALA A 79 -3.15 8.37 8.78
C ALA A 79 -3.09 9.04 10.18
N GLU A 80 -3.51 8.36 11.25
CA GLU A 80 -3.35 8.86 12.63
C GLU A 80 -1.91 8.64 13.14
N SER A 81 -1.10 7.82 12.48
CA SER A 81 0.28 7.55 12.89
C SER A 81 1.20 8.69 12.43
N PRO A 82 2.02 9.28 13.32
CA PRO A 82 2.96 10.34 12.93
C PRO A 82 4.07 9.85 11.99
N ARG A 83 4.26 8.53 11.89
CA ARG A 83 5.23 7.90 10.96
C ARG A 83 4.75 7.94 9.50
N VAL A 84 3.49 8.25 9.25
CA VAL A 84 2.86 8.17 7.93
C VAL A 84 2.54 9.57 7.43
N GLN A 85 3.21 9.99 6.34
CA GLN A 85 2.89 11.23 5.63
C GLN A 85 2.07 10.97 4.37
N SER A 86 2.20 9.77 3.78
CA SER A 86 1.51 9.38 2.55
C SER A 86 1.01 7.94 2.62
N LEU A 87 -0.11 7.68 1.93
CA LEU A 87 -0.74 6.36 1.85
C LEU A 87 -0.90 5.94 0.39
N VAL A 88 -0.46 4.71 0.10
CA VAL A 88 -0.66 4.04 -1.18
C VAL A 88 -1.49 2.78 -0.95
N LEU A 89 -2.58 2.65 -1.72
CA LEU A 89 -3.31 1.40 -1.81
C LEU A 89 -2.92 0.71 -3.11
N VAL A 90 -2.39 -0.50 -2.99
CA VAL A 90 -2.12 -1.40 -4.11
C VAL A 90 -3.24 -2.42 -4.20
N THR A 91 -3.90 -2.48 -5.34
CA THR A 91 -5.06 -3.35 -5.52
C THR A 91 -5.25 -3.74 -6.97
N THR A 92 -5.88 -4.89 -7.21
CA THR A 92 -6.25 -5.37 -8.55
C THR A 92 -7.70 -5.01 -8.91
N ARG A 93 -8.40 -4.23 -8.07
CA ARG A 93 -9.83 -3.92 -8.26
C ARG A 93 -10.07 -2.45 -8.57
N ALA A 94 -10.74 -2.19 -9.69
CA ALA A 94 -11.14 -0.83 -10.08
C ALA A 94 -12.08 -0.15 -9.06
N LYS A 95 -12.87 -0.91 -8.29
CA LYS A 95 -13.82 -0.40 -7.28
C LYS A 95 -13.17 0.44 -6.18
N HIS A 96 -11.86 0.30 -5.96
CA HIS A 96 -11.12 1.03 -4.93
C HIS A 96 -10.64 2.42 -5.35
N ARG A 97 -10.75 2.81 -6.63
CA ARG A 97 -10.18 4.08 -7.15
C ARG A 97 -10.70 5.37 -6.48
N ARG A 98 -11.85 5.33 -5.79
CA ARG A 98 -12.48 6.49 -5.14
C ARG A 98 -12.26 6.56 -3.62
N CYS A 99 -11.33 5.76 -3.09
CA CYS A 99 -11.06 5.63 -1.66
C CYS A 99 -10.30 6.86 -1.08
N GLY A 100 -10.97 8.02 -0.92
CA GLY A 100 -10.48 9.16 -0.13
C GLY A 100 -9.45 10.11 -0.79
N SER A 101 -9.46 11.38 -0.38
CA SER A 101 -8.77 12.51 -1.04
C SER A 101 -7.24 12.60 -0.83
N ARG A 102 -6.63 11.72 -0.04
CA ARG A 102 -5.16 11.63 0.14
C ARG A 102 -4.56 10.24 -0.17
N CYS A 103 -5.37 9.30 -0.63
CA CYS A 103 -4.90 7.96 -1.02
C CYS A 103 -4.70 7.93 -2.53
N ARG A 104 -3.46 7.78 -3.00
CA ARG A 104 -3.23 7.44 -4.42
C ARG A 104 -3.41 5.94 -4.58
N VAL A 105 -4.49 5.57 -5.25
CA VAL A 105 -4.82 4.18 -5.55
C VAL A 105 -4.12 3.82 -6.86
N SER A 106 -3.14 2.93 -6.79
CA SER A 106 -2.53 2.35 -7.98
C SER A 106 -3.22 1.01 -8.23
N ALA A 107 -4.14 1.00 -9.20
CA ALA A 107 -4.77 -0.23 -9.66
C ALA A 107 -3.87 -0.88 -10.71
N MET A 108 -3.36 -2.08 -10.41
CA MET A 108 -2.64 -2.93 -11.38
C MET A 108 -3.62 -3.55 -12.37
#